data_AF-A0A3S0K6J3-F1
#
_entry.id   AF-A0A3S0K6J3-F1
#
_cell.length_a   1.000
_cell.length_b   1.000
_cell.length_c   1.000
_cell.angle_alpha   90.00
_cell.angle_beta   90.00
_cell.angle_gamma   90.00
#
_symmetry.space_group_name_H-M   'P 1'
#
loop_
_entity.id
_entity.type
_entity.pdbx_description
1 polymer ?
#
loop_
_entity_poly.entity_id
_entity_poly.type
_entity_poly.pdbx_seq_one_letter_code
_entity_poly.pdbx_strand_id
1 'polypeptide(L)' 'RSAVRSAVEHVFADQKQRMALFIRTIGLGRATVKIGIANLACNFRRLIWLEGQTVPL' A
#
# COMPACT_ATOMS: atom_id res chain seq x y z
N ARG A 1 -18.62 11.19 -1.41
CA ARG A 1 -17.58 11.71 -0.49
C ARG A 1 -17.32 10.61 0.54
N SER A 2 -16.13 10.01 0.61
CA SER A 2 -15.86 8.91 1.56
C SER A 2 -16.11 9.38 3.00
N ALA A 3 -16.87 8.59 3.77
CA ALA A 3 -17.21 8.89 5.17
C ALA A 3 -15.98 8.82 6.09
N VAL A 4 -14.98 8.04 5.70
CA VAL A 4 -13.69 7.91 6.38
C VAL A 4 -12.61 8.56 5.52
N ARG A 5 -11.90 9.55 6.08
CA ARG A 5 -10.74 10.17 5.42
C ARG A 5 -9.48 9.53 5.97
N SER A 6 -8.81 8.76 5.14
CA SER A 6 -7.46 8.31 5.44
C SER A 6 -6.52 9.52 5.34
N ALA A 7 -5.64 9.76 6.31
CA ALA A 7 -4.53 10.70 6.12
C ALA A 7 -3.77 10.29 4.84
N VAL A 8 -3.32 11.28 4.04
CA VAL A 8 -2.51 11.01 2.86
C VAL A 8 -1.20 10.39 3.35
N GLU A 9 -1.10 9.07 3.23
CA GLU A 9 0.13 8.37 3.53
C GLU A 9 1.09 8.50 2.36
N HIS A 10 2.38 8.66 2.67
CA HIS A 10 3.43 8.58 1.67
C HIS A 10 3.62 7.12 1.23
N VAL A 11 2.65 6.58 0.50
CA VAL A 11 2.66 5.22 -0.08
C VAL A 11 3.96 4.96 -0.85
N PHE A 12 4.45 5.97 -1.57
CA PHE A 12 5.73 5.90 -2.27
C PHE A 12 6.94 5.72 -1.34
N ALA A 13 6.90 6.25 -0.11
CA ALA A 13 7.98 6.06 0.86
C ALA A 13 7.97 4.65 1.45
N ASP A 14 6.80 4.10 1.80
CA ASP A 14 6.69 2.69 2.25
C ASP A 14 7.11 1.73 1.12
N GLN A 15 6.65 1.97 -0.10
CA GLN A 15 7.02 1.18 -1.27
C GLN A 15 8.52 1.25 -1.57
N LYS A 16 9.15 2.45 -1.57
CA LYS A 16 10.59 2.55 -1.82
C LYS A 16 11.42 1.99 -0.66
N GLN A 17 11.09 2.34 0.58
CA GLN A 17 11.95 2.06 1.72
C GLN A 17 11.72 0.65 2.29
N ARG A 18 10.46 0.25 2.47
CA ARG A 18 10.10 -1.00 3.15
C ARG A 18 9.80 -2.14 2.20
N MET A 19 9.37 -1.84 0.97
CA MET A 19 9.16 -2.87 -0.07
C MET A 19 10.32 -2.96 -1.05
N ALA A 20 11.31 -2.05 -0.98
CA ALA A 20 12.38 -1.90 -1.96
C ALA A 20 11.84 -1.94 -3.41
N LEU A 21 10.66 -1.34 -3.62
CA LEU A 21 9.88 -1.57 -4.83
C LEU A 21 10.63 -1.06 -6.05
N PHE A 22 10.88 -1.98 -6.97
CA PHE A 22 11.60 -1.67 -8.18
C PHE A 22 11.00 -2.37 -9.41
N ILE A 23 10.57 -1.58 -10.38
CA ILE A 23 9.84 -2.09 -11.56
C ILE A 23 10.70 -1.88 -12.80
N ARG A 24 11.35 -2.96 -13.25
CA ARG A 24 12.09 -3.03 -14.53
C ARG A 24 11.68 -4.26 -15.33
N THR A 25 10.39 -4.61 -15.31
CA THR A 25 9.85 -5.80 -15.99
C THR A 25 9.56 -5.50 -17.46
N ILE A 26 9.89 -6.42 -18.36
CA ILE A 26 9.51 -6.35 -19.78
C ILE A 26 8.03 -6.69 -19.92
N GLY A 27 7.26 -5.74 -20.49
CA GLY A 27 5.83 -5.91 -20.78
C GLY A 27 4.91 -5.16 -19.79
N LEU A 28 3.95 -4.43 -20.35
CA LEU A 28 3.03 -3.56 -19.59
C LEU A 28 2.19 -4.34 -18.59
N GLY A 29 1.61 -5.49 -18.97
CA GLY A 29 0.80 -6.30 -18.07
C GLY A 29 1.55 -6.75 -16.81
N ARG A 30 2.84 -7.09 -16.94
CA ARG A 30 3.68 -7.48 -15.81
C ARG A 30 3.99 -6.30 -14.89
N ALA A 31 4.23 -5.13 -15.48
CA ALA A 31 4.42 -3.89 -14.72
C ALA A 31 3.13 -3.54 -13.95
N THR A 32 1.98 -3.59 -14.60
CA THR A 32 0.67 -3.31 -13.99
C THR A 32 0.39 -4.24 -12.81
N VAL A 33 0.60 -5.55 -12.97
CA VAL A 33 0.42 -6.51 -11.88
C VAL A 33 1.36 -6.20 -10.71
N LYS A 34 2.65 -5.88 -10.99
CA LYS A 34 3.62 -5.54 -9.94
C LYS A 34 3.23 -4.29 -9.16
N ILE A 35 2.76 -3.24 -9.84
CA ILE A 35 2.23 -2.01 -9.20
C ILE A 35 1.00 -2.34 -8.37
N GLY A 36 0.07 -3.10 -8.94
CA GLY A 36 -1.19 -3.48 -8.27
C GLY A 36 -0.94 -4.23 -6.96
N ILE A 37 -0.10 -5.25 -6.99
CA ILE A 37 0.27 -6.02 -5.79
C ILE A 37 0.97 -5.14 -4.76
N ALA A 38 1.87 -4.25 -5.20
CA ALA A 38 2.57 -3.37 -4.28
C ALA A 38 1.62 -2.40 -3.54
N ASN A 39 0.63 -1.86 -4.26
CA ASN A 39 -0.42 -1.03 -3.67
C ASN A 39 -1.29 -1.83 -2.70
N LEU A 40 -1.70 -3.05 -3.07
CA LEU A 40 -2.49 -3.91 -2.19
C LEU A 40 -1.74 -4.24 -0.90
N ALA A 41 -0.48 -4.65 -0.98
CA ALA A 41 0.30 -4.98 0.20
C ALA A 41 0.50 -3.78 1.13
N CYS A 42 0.76 -2.57 0.59
CA CYS A 42 0.84 -1.34 1.39
C CYS A 42 -0.48 -1.06 2.11
N ASN A 43 -1.60 -1.15 1.41
CA ASN A 43 -2.93 -0.90 1.99
C ASN A 43 -3.31 -1.95 3.04
N PHE A 44 -3.00 -3.24 2.83
CA PHE A 44 -3.30 -4.28 3.82
C PHE A 44 -2.44 -4.15 5.08
N ARG A 45 -1.16 -3.78 4.95
CA ARG A 45 -0.31 -3.49 6.12
C ARG A 45 -0.88 -2.33 6.94
N ARG A 46 -1.34 -1.28 6.25
CA ARG A 46 -2.04 -0.15 6.89
C ARG A 46 -3.30 -0.60 7.61
N LEU A 47 -4.13 -1.42 6.95
CA LEU A 47 -5.37 -1.94 7.52
C LEU A 47 -5.09 -2.70 8.82
N ILE A 48 -4.13 -3.63 8.82
CA ILE A 48 -3.74 -4.39 10.02
C ILE A 48 -3.32 -3.46 11.16
N TRP A 49 -2.56 -2.40 10.85
CA TRP A 49 -2.16 -1.42 11.85
C TRP A 49 -3.35 -0.66 12.43
N LEU A 50 -4.29 -0.21 11.59
CA LEU A 50 -5.51 0.48 12.04
C LEU A 50 -6.41 -0.42 12.89
N GLU A 51 -6.61 -1.67 12.48
CA GLU A 51 -7.37 -2.66 13.26
C GLU A 51 -6.71 -2.93 14.61
N GLY A 52 -5.37 -3.03 14.68
CA GLY A 52 -4.63 -3.16 15.93
C GLY A 52 -4.65 -1.93 16.83
N GLN A 53 -5.07 -0.77 16.32
CA GLN A 53 -5.26 0.46 17.09
C GLN A 53 -6.70 0.68 17.55
N THR A 54 -7.63 -0.20 17.16
CA THR A 54 -8.99 -0.14 17.70
C THR A 54 -8.91 -0.31 19.22
N VAL A 55 -9.43 0.69 19.93
CA VAL A 55 -9.43 0.71 21.39
C VAL A 55 -10.20 -0.52 21.86
N PRO A 56 -9.66 -1.37 22.77
CA PRO A 56 -10.44 -2.45 23.33
C PRO A 56 -11.67 -1.84 24.03
N LEU A 57 -12.86 -2.35 23.67
CA LEU A 57 -14.12 -2.00 24.33
C LEU A 57 -14.08 -2.36 25.82
#